data_AF-A0A2S5RFF1-F1
#
_entry.id   AF-A0A2S5RFF1-F1
#
_cell.length_a   1.000
_cell.length_b   1.000
_cell.length_c   1.000
_cell.angle_alpha   90.00
_cell.angle_beta   90.00
_cell.angle_gamma   90.00
#
_symmetry.space_group_name_H-M   'P 1'
#
loop_
_entity.id
_entity.type
_entity.pdbx_description
1 polymer ?
#
loop_
_entity_poly.entity_id
_entity_poly.type
_entity_poly.pdbx_seq_one_letter_code
_entity_poly.pdbx_strand_id
1 'polypeptide(L)'
;MNYMPFKKFFKNISYRLFLEEWKLDSHKFSFASEVDKKNIILKNMHLLLRFHQFNDDDFITQMNIIRLLSAELYYASNSELDADTQLNLRERILDLINTLNLVVMNENLECKVIKEFDFSEEQIKKYFSYNKIYSMIASIFASPFIEEQHYYSYYEYAYYLAMYLNLHYFSNIENINPDINVFIVKLNTQFNMINAIQTIAPVDFNVFVLKTNKWINTIKYKKLNKENK
;
A
#
# COMPACT_ATOMS: atom_id res chain seq x y z
N MET A 1 -31.56 -9.75 -22.72
CA MET A 1 -30.23 -9.30 -23.17
C MET A 1 -29.57 -8.55 -22.04
N ASN A 2 -28.64 -9.18 -21.33
CA ASN A 2 -27.93 -8.57 -20.21
C ASN A 2 -26.84 -7.65 -20.76
N TYR A 3 -27.01 -6.35 -20.56
CA TYR A 3 -25.97 -5.35 -20.79
C TYR A 3 -24.86 -5.54 -19.75
N MET A 4 -23.76 -6.19 -20.16
CA MET A 4 -22.51 -6.12 -19.40
C MET A 4 -21.99 -4.67 -19.48
N PRO A 5 -21.68 -4.00 -18.35
CA PRO A 5 -21.19 -2.63 -18.39
C PRO A 5 -19.76 -2.63 -18.93
N PHE A 6 -19.60 -2.10 -20.16
CA PHE A 6 -18.34 -1.95 -20.90
C PHE A 6 -17.15 -1.44 -20.06
N LYS A 7 -17.40 -0.70 -18.96
CA LYS A 7 -16.39 -0.17 -18.05
C LYS A 7 -15.58 -1.24 -17.29
N LYS A 8 -16.17 -2.40 -16.95
CA LYS A 8 -15.44 -3.53 -16.32
C LYS A 8 -14.59 -4.28 -17.35
N PHE A 9 -15.04 -4.32 -18.61
CA PHE A 9 -14.37 -5.00 -19.72
C PHE A 9 -13.03 -4.33 -20.08
N PHE A 10 -12.99 -2.99 -20.14
CA PHE A 10 -11.75 -2.25 -20.47
C PHE A 10 -10.68 -2.24 -19.37
N LYS A 11 -11.07 -2.39 -18.09
CA LYS A 11 -10.10 -2.47 -16.97
C LYS A 11 -9.38 -3.83 -16.92
N ASN A 12 -10.08 -4.93 -17.20
CA ASN A 12 -9.44 -6.25 -17.28
C ASN A 12 -8.55 -6.41 -18.52
N ILE A 13 -8.92 -5.76 -19.62
CA ILE A 13 -8.13 -5.77 -20.86
C ILE A 13 -6.81 -5.00 -20.67
N SER A 14 -6.80 -3.88 -19.95
CA SER A 14 -5.56 -3.12 -19.73
C SER A 14 -4.55 -3.83 -18.81
N TYR A 15 -5.01 -4.55 -17.78
CA TYR A 15 -4.12 -5.35 -16.94
C TYR A 15 -3.63 -6.61 -17.65
N ARG A 16 -4.50 -7.29 -18.40
CA ARG A 16 -4.12 -8.46 -19.20
C ARG A 16 -3.18 -8.11 -20.36
N LEU A 17 -3.43 -7.00 -21.07
CA LEU A 17 -2.51 -6.47 -22.07
C LEU A 17 -1.21 -5.98 -21.42
N PHE A 18 -1.22 -5.42 -20.21
CA PHE A 18 0.00 -5.09 -19.46
C PHE A 18 0.85 -6.34 -19.16
N LEU A 19 0.23 -7.47 -18.80
CA LEU A 19 0.94 -8.72 -18.56
C LEU A 19 1.42 -9.40 -19.87
N GLU A 20 0.62 -9.33 -20.95
CA GLU A 20 0.89 -9.96 -22.24
C GLU A 20 1.87 -9.16 -23.13
N GLU A 21 1.79 -7.81 -23.14
CA GLU A 21 2.61 -6.91 -23.98
C GLU A 21 4.07 -6.84 -23.51
N TRP A 22 4.33 -7.09 -22.22
CA TRP A 22 5.65 -6.88 -21.61
C TRP A 22 6.53 -8.12 -21.47
N LYS A 23 6.12 -9.30 -21.98
CA LYS A 23 6.82 -10.58 -21.85
C LYS A 23 7.61 -10.65 -20.54
N LEU A 24 6.89 -10.76 -19.42
CA LEU A 24 7.40 -10.80 -18.03
C LEU A 24 8.29 -12.03 -17.77
N ASP A 25 9.37 -12.08 -18.53
CA ASP A 25 10.65 -12.70 -18.32
C ASP A 25 11.36 -11.89 -17.24
N SER A 26 12.15 -12.59 -16.43
CA SER A 26 12.48 -12.22 -15.04
C SER A 26 13.48 -11.07 -14.83
N HIS A 27 13.70 -10.15 -15.78
CA HIS A 27 14.70 -9.10 -15.64
C HIS A 27 14.21 -7.67 -15.94
N LYS A 28 14.19 -6.88 -14.86
CA LYS A 28 14.18 -5.39 -14.78
C LYS A 28 13.00 -4.66 -15.43
N PHE A 29 11.98 -4.38 -14.63
CA PHE A 29 11.06 -3.26 -14.86
C PHE A 29 11.77 -1.93 -14.55
N SER A 30 12.44 -1.34 -15.53
CA SER A 30 13.23 -0.10 -15.37
C SER A 30 12.46 1.20 -15.61
N PHE A 31 11.12 1.19 -15.67
CA PHE A 31 10.34 2.42 -15.81
C PHE A 31 9.13 2.44 -14.87
N ALA A 32 9.04 3.48 -14.04
CA ALA A 32 7.86 3.78 -13.24
C ALA A 32 6.69 4.15 -14.16
N SER A 33 5.82 3.18 -14.42
CA SER A 33 4.61 3.36 -15.24
C SER A 33 3.71 4.46 -14.64
N GLU A 34 2.81 5.06 -15.43
CA GLU A 34 1.82 6.02 -14.91
C GLU A 34 0.91 5.40 -13.83
N VAL A 35 0.81 4.07 -13.80
CA VAL A 35 0.14 3.29 -12.75
C VAL A 35 0.97 3.30 -11.45
N ASP A 36 2.29 3.13 -11.54
CA ASP A 36 3.21 3.22 -10.38
C ASP A 36 3.23 4.63 -9.79
N LYS A 37 3.15 5.66 -10.64
CA LYS A 37 2.94 7.05 -10.20
C LYS A 37 1.60 7.28 -9.52
N LYS A 38 0.72 6.27 -9.40
CA LYS A 38 -0.49 6.34 -8.57
C LYS A 38 -0.41 5.42 -7.35
N ASN A 39 0.44 4.41 -7.35
CA ASN A 39 0.67 3.54 -6.19
C ASN A 39 1.35 4.33 -5.06
N ILE A 40 0.60 4.60 -4.00
CA ILE A 40 1.07 5.41 -2.86
C ILE A 40 2.15 4.66 -2.07
N ILE A 41 2.09 3.33 -1.98
CA ILE A 41 3.11 2.53 -1.27
C ILE A 41 4.46 2.68 -1.98
N LEU A 42 4.49 2.47 -3.31
CA LEU A 42 5.71 2.62 -4.10
C LEU A 42 6.29 4.03 -4.05
N LYS A 43 5.44 5.06 -4.10
CA LYS A 43 5.91 6.46 -3.96
C LYS A 43 6.63 6.71 -2.65
N ASN A 44 6.08 6.20 -1.55
CA ASN A 44 6.69 6.39 -0.24
C ASN A 44 7.99 5.57 -0.12
N MET A 45 8.02 4.35 -0.66
CA MET A 45 9.25 3.55 -0.74
C MET A 45 10.34 4.31 -1.49
N HIS A 46 10.02 4.79 -2.69
CA HIS A 46 10.92 5.56 -3.54
C HIS A 46 11.46 6.83 -2.85
N LEU A 47 10.61 7.51 -2.08
CA LEU A 47 11.02 8.69 -1.35
C LEU A 47 11.96 8.35 -0.19
N LEU A 48 11.74 7.22 0.50
CA LEU A 48 12.63 6.74 1.56
C LEU A 48 13.95 6.18 1.02
N LEU A 49 13.95 5.48 -0.11
CA LEU A 49 15.19 5.05 -0.78
C LEU A 49 16.08 6.26 -1.10
N ARG A 50 15.48 7.31 -1.67
CA ARG A 50 16.19 8.57 -1.98
C ARG A 50 16.65 9.32 -0.74
N PHE A 51 15.88 9.28 0.33
CA PHE A 51 16.28 9.85 1.62
C PHE A 51 17.59 9.23 2.12
N HIS A 52 17.75 7.92 1.93
CA HIS A 52 18.96 7.15 2.25
C HIS A 52 20.01 7.10 1.14
N GLN A 53 19.80 7.85 0.05
CA GLN A 53 20.70 7.87 -1.12
C GLN A 53 20.88 6.49 -1.78
N PHE A 54 19.92 5.59 -1.62
CA PHE A 54 19.90 4.31 -2.29
C PHE A 54 19.51 4.46 -3.76
N ASN A 55 20.05 3.56 -4.60
CA ASN A 55 19.69 3.51 -6.01
C ASN A 55 18.40 2.70 -6.19
N ASP A 56 17.37 3.35 -6.76
CA ASP A 56 16.05 2.74 -6.98
C ASP A 56 16.15 1.43 -7.80
N ASP A 57 17.11 1.34 -8.73
CA ASP A 57 17.29 0.19 -9.62
C ASP A 57 17.69 -1.09 -8.87
N ASP A 58 18.33 -0.97 -7.71
CA ASP A 58 18.75 -2.11 -6.90
C ASP A 58 17.56 -2.81 -6.21
N PHE A 59 16.42 -2.11 -6.12
CA PHE A 59 15.23 -2.58 -5.41
C PHE A 59 14.03 -2.82 -6.33
N ILE A 60 14.25 -2.94 -7.64
CA ILE A 60 13.18 -3.19 -8.64
C ILE A 60 12.37 -4.45 -8.30
N THR A 61 13.03 -5.52 -7.83
CA THR A 61 12.34 -6.78 -7.49
C THR A 61 11.38 -6.60 -6.33
N GLN A 62 11.80 -5.89 -5.26
CA GLN A 62 10.95 -5.55 -4.12
C GLN A 62 9.76 -4.70 -4.57
N MET A 63 9.99 -3.69 -5.41
CA MET A 63 8.91 -2.88 -5.98
C MET A 63 7.92 -3.72 -6.79
N ASN A 64 8.40 -4.69 -7.58
CA ASN A 64 7.54 -5.61 -8.33
C ASN A 64 6.69 -6.50 -7.41
N ILE A 65 7.28 -7.03 -6.35
CA ILE A 65 6.51 -7.81 -5.36
C ILE A 65 5.43 -6.95 -4.72
N ILE A 66 5.74 -5.69 -4.35
CA ILE A 66 4.75 -4.74 -3.81
C ILE A 66 3.63 -4.46 -4.82
N ARG A 67 3.91 -4.36 -6.12
CA ARG A 67 2.88 -4.21 -7.17
C ARG A 67 1.92 -5.40 -7.17
N LEU A 68 2.46 -6.62 -7.16
CA LEU A 68 1.66 -7.86 -7.16
C LEU A 68 0.82 -7.97 -5.90
N LEU A 69 1.39 -7.70 -4.72
CA LEU A 69 0.67 -7.70 -3.45
C LEU A 69 -0.40 -6.59 -3.37
N SER A 70 -0.12 -5.40 -3.93
CA SER A 70 -1.12 -4.32 -4.02
C SER A 70 -2.30 -4.74 -4.90
N ALA A 71 -2.04 -5.49 -5.97
CA ALA A 71 -3.09 -6.06 -6.81
C ALA A 71 -3.86 -7.15 -6.03
N GLU A 72 -3.18 -8.09 -5.36
CA GLU A 72 -3.83 -9.12 -4.51
C GLU A 72 -4.76 -8.46 -3.49
N LEU A 73 -4.28 -7.42 -2.79
CA LEU A 73 -5.07 -6.67 -1.83
C LEU A 73 -6.32 -6.03 -2.48
N TYR A 74 -6.15 -5.37 -3.63
CA TYR A 74 -7.27 -4.76 -4.33
C TYR A 74 -8.35 -5.79 -4.68
N TYR A 75 -7.95 -6.96 -5.20
CA TYR A 75 -8.89 -8.02 -5.56
C TYR A 75 -9.53 -8.64 -4.33
N ALA A 76 -8.74 -9.03 -3.32
CA ALA A 76 -9.26 -9.56 -2.06
C ALA A 76 -10.27 -8.61 -1.37
N SER A 77 -10.18 -7.32 -1.64
CA SER A 77 -11.10 -6.30 -1.14
C SER A 77 -12.31 -5.99 -2.03
N ASN A 78 -12.30 -6.32 -3.33
CA ASN A 78 -13.28 -5.81 -4.30
C ASN A 78 -13.99 -6.84 -5.17
N SER A 79 -13.37 -8.00 -5.38
CA SER A 79 -13.87 -8.99 -6.33
C SER A 79 -13.12 -10.29 -6.14
N GLU A 80 -13.84 -11.40 -6.15
CA GLU A 80 -13.22 -12.72 -6.23
C GLU A 80 -12.45 -12.82 -7.56
N LEU A 81 -11.13 -12.97 -7.47
CA LEU A 81 -10.34 -13.51 -8.57
C LEU A 81 -10.78 -14.96 -8.78
N ASP A 82 -10.73 -15.45 -10.01
CA ASP A 82 -10.79 -16.87 -10.23
C ASP A 82 -9.64 -17.56 -9.49
N ALA A 83 -9.90 -18.77 -9.00
CA ALA A 83 -8.98 -19.50 -8.14
C ALA A 83 -7.60 -19.73 -8.81
N ASP A 84 -7.59 -19.95 -10.13
CA ASP A 84 -6.38 -20.20 -10.90
C ASP A 84 -5.51 -18.94 -10.98
N THR A 85 -6.09 -17.77 -11.25
CA THR A 85 -5.36 -16.50 -11.26
C THR A 85 -4.83 -16.15 -9.87
N GLN A 86 -5.59 -16.42 -8.81
CA GLN A 86 -5.14 -16.20 -7.44
C GLN A 86 -3.97 -17.13 -7.08
N LEU A 87 -4.02 -18.40 -7.49
CA LEU A 87 -2.96 -19.37 -7.27
C LEU A 87 -1.68 -18.97 -8.01
N ASN A 88 -1.77 -18.64 -9.29
CA ASN A 88 -0.64 -18.19 -10.11
C ASN A 88 0.01 -16.92 -9.53
N LEU A 89 -0.80 -15.96 -9.06
CA LEU A 89 -0.30 -14.73 -8.43
C LEU A 89 0.50 -15.05 -7.16
N ARG A 90 -0.04 -15.95 -6.31
CA ARG A 90 0.61 -16.34 -5.06
C ARG A 90 1.90 -17.11 -5.28
N GLU A 91 1.91 -18.07 -6.21
CA GLU A 91 3.12 -18.81 -6.57
C GLU A 91 4.21 -17.84 -7.04
N ARG A 92 3.85 -16.90 -7.92
CA ARG A 92 4.81 -15.91 -8.42
C ARG A 92 5.35 -15.00 -7.31
N ILE A 93 4.50 -14.57 -6.38
CA ILE A 93 4.93 -13.78 -5.22
C ILE A 93 5.92 -14.60 -4.38
N LEU A 94 5.59 -15.86 -4.07
CA LEU A 94 6.44 -16.73 -3.27
C LEU A 94 7.79 -17.00 -3.94
N ASP A 95 7.82 -17.26 -5.25
CA ASP A 95 9.06 -17.44 -6.01
C ASP A 95 9.98 -16.22 -5.92
N LEU A 96 9.41 -15.01 -6.06
CA LEU A 96 10.18 -13.77 -5.97
C LEU A 96 10.68 -13.52 -4.55
N ILE A 97 9.88 -13.82 -3.52
CA ILE A 97 10.28 -13.71 -2.11
C ILE A 97 11.43 -14.67 -1.81
N ASN A 98 11.31 -15.92 -2.26
CA ASN A 98 12.35 -16.95 -2.08
C ASN A 98 13.64 -16.57 -2.80
N THR A 99 13.54 -16.01 -4.02
CA THR A 99 14.71 -15.53 -4.78
C THR A 99 15.48 -14.44 -4.03
N LEU A 100 14.78 -13.58 -3.29
CA LEU A 100 15.42 -12.52 -2.49
C LEU A 100 15.85 -12.99 -1.09
N ASN A 101 15.60 -14.25 -0.71
CA ASN A 101 15.81 -14.78 0.64
C ASN A 101 15.19 -13.90 1.75
N LEU A 102 14.03 -13.29 1.47
CA LEU A 102 13.41 -12.36 2.41
C LEU A 102 12.60 -13.10 3.48
N VAL A 103 12.90 -12.79 4.74
CA VAL A 103 12.12 -13.25 5.88
C VAL A 103 10.90 -12.34 6.04
N VAL A 104 9.71 -12.91 5.88
CA VAL A 104 8.45 -12.20 6.08
C VAL A 104 8.08 -12.25 7.57
N MET A 105 7.89 -11.08 8.17
CA MET A 105 7.36 -10.98 9.54
C MET A 105 5.87 -11.30 9.54
N ASN A 106 5.41 -12.11 10.50
CA ASN A 106 4.02 -12.54 10.62
C ASN A 106 3.28 -11.85 11.78
N GLU A 107 3.71 -10.65 12.16
CA GLU A 107 3.07 -9.91 13.23
C GLU A 107 1.72 -9.35 12.78
N ASN A 108 0.70 -9.57 13.60
CA ASN A 108 -0.67 -9.14 13.30
C ASN A 108 -0.96 -7.74 13.86
N LEU A 109 -0.43 -6.71 13.20
CA LEU A 109 -0.68 -5.32 13.56
C LEU A 109 -2.14 -4.90 13.32
N GLU A 110 -2.85 -5.54 12.37
CA GLU A 110 -4.28 -5.36 12.13
C GLU A 110 -5.10 -5.69 13.38
N CYS A 111 -4.86 -6.87 13.99
CA CYS A 111 -5.48 -7.25 15.26
C CYS A 111 -5.20 -6.27 16.39
N LYS A 112 -4.00 -5.67 16.45
CA LYS A 112 -3.66 -4.68 17.48
C LYS A 112 -4.55 -3.45 17.38
N VAL A 113 -4.88 -2.99 16.17
CA VAL A 113 -5.67 -1.76 15.96
C VAL A 113 -7.16 -2.00 16.23
N ILE A 114 -7.67 -3.21 15.94
CA ILE A 114 -9.10 -3.51 16.10
C ILE A 114 -9.46 -4.10 17.47
N LYS A 115 -8.48 -4.43 18.31
CA LYS A 115 -8.66 -5.17 19.57
C LYS A 115 -9.69 -4.53 20.53
N GLU A 116 -9.80 -3.22 20.51
CA GLU A 116 -10.67 -2.45 21.42
C GLU A 116 -12.09 -2.24 20.88
N PHE A 117 -12.42 -2.81 19.73
CA PHE A 117 -13.70 -2.62 19.05
C PHE A 117 -14.45 -3.94 18.90
N ASP A 118 -15.75 -3.88 19.17
CA ASP A 118 -16.65 -5.02 19.01
C ASP A 118 -17.13 -5.12 17.56
N PHE A 119 -16.30 -5.69 16.69
CA PHE A 119 -16.69 -6.03 15.32
C PHE A 119 -17.31 -7.43 15.26
N SER A 120 -18.39 -7.57 14.48
CA SER A 120 -18.92 -8.87 14.11
C SER A 120 -17.93 -9.65 13.24
N GLU A 121 -18.06 -10.98 13.19
CA GLU A 121 -17.25 -11.81 12.30
C GLU A 121 -17.37 -11.39 10.83
N GLU A 122 -18.57 -10.94 10.42
CA GLU A 122 -18.80 -10.42 9.07
C GLU A 122 -18.02 -9.13 8.82
N GLN A 123 -18.01 -8.19 9.79
CA GLN A 123 -17.22 -6.97 9.71
C GLN A 123 -15.72 -7.27 9.69
N ILE A 124 -15.24 -8.21 10.52
CA ILE A 124 -13.83 -8.62 10.52
C ILE A 124 -13.43 -9.24 9.18
N LYS A 125 -14.26 -10.11 8.63
CA LYS A 125 -14.02 -10.73 7.31
C LYS A 125 -14.03 -9.70 6.19
N LYS A 126 -14.93 -8.71 6.27
CA LYS A 126 -15.09 -7.67 5.25
C LYS A 126 -13.97 -6.62 5.31
N TYR A 127 -13.52 -6.22 6.49
CA TYR A 127 -12.64 -5.04 6.66
C TYR A 127 -11.24 -5.38 7.17
N PHE A 128 -11.06 -6.47 7.91
CA PHE A 128 -9.90 -6.69 8.79
C PHE A 128 -9.34 -8.12 8.75
N SER A 129 -9.34 -8.75 7.57
CA SER A 129 -8.78 -10.10 7.35
C SER A 129 -7.66 -10.10 6.32
N TYR A 130 -6.84 -9.04 6.34
CA TYR A 130 -5.82 -8.78 5.32
C TYR A 130 -4.39 -8.79 5.86
N ASN A 131 -4.21 -9.13 7.15
CA ASN A 131 -2.92 -9.19 7.83
C ASN A 131 -1.80 -9.82 6.99
N LYS A 132 -2.04 -11.00 6.39
CA LYS A 132 -1.00 -11.70 5.61
C LYS A 132 -0.46 -10.83 4.47
N ILE A 133 -1.34 -10.14 3.74
CA ILE A 133 -0.94 -9.29 2.62
C ILE A 133 -0.22 -8.04 3.16
N TYR A 134 -0.72 -7.43 4.24
CA TYR A 134 -0.06 -6.29 4.88
C TYR A 134 1.33 -6.61 5.39
N SER A 135 1.49 -7.75 6.06
CA SER A 135 2.77 -8.19 6.61
C SER A 135 3.79 -8.47 5.51
N MET A 136 3.34 -9.06 4.39
CA MET A 136 4.18 -9.27 3.20
C MET A 136 4.60 -7.93 2.60
N ILE A 137 3.65 -7.01 2.33
CA ILE A 137 3.98 -5.68 1.80
C ILE A 137 4.99 -4.98 2.71
N ALA A 138 4.75 -5.00 4.02
CA ALA A 138 5.60 -4.35 5.01
C ALA A 138 7.02 -4.94 5.07
N SER A 139 7.15 -6.27 5.02
CA SER A 139 8.44 -6.94 5.05
C SER A 139 9.28 -6.61 3.81
N ILE A 140 8.65 -6.62 2.64
CA ILE A 140 9.30 -6.28 1.35
C ILE A 140 9.66 -4.80 1.29
N PHE A 141 8.79 -3.93 1.79
CA PHE A 141 9.03 -2.51 1.85
C PHE A 141 10.20 -2.18 2.77
N ALA A 142 10.27 -2.84 3.92
CA ALA A 142 11.29 -2.58 4.94
C ALA A 142 12.65 -3.20 4.60
N SER A 143 12.70 -4.23 3.75
CA SER A 143 13.94 -4.97 3.47
C SER A 143 15.13 -4.14 2.99
N PRO A 144 14.98 -3.06 2.18
CA PRO A 144 16.09 -2.19 1.82
C PRO A 144 16.76 -1.51 3.02
N PHE A 145 16.03 -1.36 4.12
CA PHE A 145 16.43 -0.59 5.31
C PHE A 145 16.81 -1.50 6.48
N ILE A 146 17.19 -2.76 6.21
CA ILE A 146 17.49 -3.76 7.24
C ILE A 146 18.66 -3.34 8.15
N GLU A 147 19.60 -2.55 7.63
CA GLU A 147 20.75 -2.02 8.35
C GLU A 147 20.48 -0.64 8.98
N GLU A 148 19.33 -0.02 8.66
CA GLU A 148 18.99 1.30 9.16
C GLU A 148 18.55 1.28 10.62
N GLN A 149 18.84 2.38 11.32
CA GLN A 149 18.29 2.59 12.64
C GLN A 149 16.76 2.64 12.55
N HIS A 150 16.08 1.96 13.47
CA HIS A 150 14.62 1.83 13.49
C HIS A 150 14.03 1.06 12.29
N TYR A 151 14.73 0.04 11.76
CA TYR A 151 14.20 -0.91 10.76
C TYR A 151 12.72 -1.28 10.98
N TYR A 152 12.34 -1.62 12.22
CA TYR A 152 10.97 -2.01 12.53
C TYR A 152 9.95 -0.89 12.26
N SER A 153 10.33 0.38 12.38
CA SER A 153 9.45 1.50 12.03
C SER A 153 9.16 1.57 10.52
N TYR A 154 10.07 1.12 9.64
CA TYR A 154 9.77 0.99 8.20
C TYR A 154 8.71 -0.09 7.94
N TYR A 155 8.81 -1.20 8.67
CA TYR A 155 7.82 -2.26 8.64
C TYR A 155 6.45 -1.75 9.10
N GLU A 156 6.37 -1.15 10.30
CA GLU A 156 5.12 -0.59 10.84
C GLU A 156 4.53 0.46 9.90
N TYR A 157 5.36 1.37 9.38
CA TYR A 157 4.93 2.41 8.47
C TYR A 157 4.25 1.83 7.23
N ALA A 158 4.90 0.87 6.56
CA ALA A 158 4.36 0.26 5.35
C ALA A 158 3.12 -0.59 5.62
N TYR A 159 3.10 -1.31 6.75
CA TYR A 159 1.92 -2.08 7.18
C TYR A 159 0.72 -1.15 7.34
N TYR A 160 0.86 -0.10 8.15
CA TYR A 160 -0.23 0.82 8.44
C TYR A 160 -0.61 1.66 7.21
N LEU A 161 0.33 1.98 6.33
CA LEU A 161 0.02 2.62 5.06
C LEU A 161 -0.87 1.72 4.17
N ALA A 162 -0.52 0.44 4.03
CA ALA A 162 -1.32 -0.51 3.25
C ALA A 162 -2.73 -0.68 3.84
N MET A 163 -2.83 -0.84 5.16
CA MET A 163 -4.10 -0.91 5.88
C MET A 163 -4.93 0.36 5.71
N TYR A 164 -4.32 1.55 5.85
CA TYR A 164 -5.00 2.83 5.69
C TYR A 164 -5.57 3.00 4.29
N LEU A 165 -4.81 2.64 3.24
CA LEU A 165 -5.28 2.71 1.86
C LEU A 165 -6.46 1.77 1.60
N ASN A 166 -6.42 0.57 2.17
CA ASN A 166 -7.51 -0.40 2.07
C ASN A 166 -8.78 0.13 2.75
N LEU A 167 -8.67 0.59 3.99
CA LEU A 167 -9.80 1.17 4.73
C LEU A 167 -10.34 2.43 4.08
N HIS A 168 -9.47 3.26 3.50
CA HIS A 168 -9.86 4.45 2.76
C HIS A 168 -10.67 4.10 1.50
N TYR A 169 -10.28 3.03 0.80
CA TYR A 169 -11.04 2.50 -0.34
C TYR A 169 -12.45 2.09 0.11
N PHE A 170 -12.55 1.25 1.15
CA PHE A 170 -13.85 0.79 1.67
C PHE A 170 -14.73 1.94 2.15
N SER A 171 -14.16 2.89 2.91
CA SER A 171 -14.90 4.03 3.45
C SER A 171 -15.51 4.93 2.37
N ASN A 172 -14.87 5.04 1.21
CA ASN A 172 -15.22 6.06 0.21
C ASN A 172 -15.98 5.53 -1.02
N ILE A 173 -15.88 4.23 -1.35
CA ILE A 173 -16.47 3.67 -2.58
C ILE A 173 -17.76 2.88 -2.30
N GLU A 174 -17.88 2.21 -1.15
CA GLU A 174 -19.02 1.34 -0.85
C GLU A 174 -20.25 2.07 -0.29
N ASN A 175 -20.26 3.41 -0.19
CA ASN A 175 -21.34 4.16 0.49
C ASN A 175 -21.71 3.50 1.84
N ILE A 176 -20.68 3.13 2.60
CA ILE A 176 -20.85 2.52 3.91
C ILE A 176 -21.59 3.56 4.77
N ASN A 177 -22.76 3.21 5.27
CA ASN A 177 -23.40 3.93 6.35
C ASN A 177 -22.35 4.03 7.47
N PRO A 178 -21.80 5.20 7.78
CA PRO A 178 -20.46 5.34 8.37
C PRO A 178 -20.41 4.58 9.69
N ASP A 179 -19.82 3.39 9.66
CA ASP A 179 -19.53 2.64 10.86
C ASP A 179 -18.44 3.43 11.59
N ILE A 180 -18.86 4.08 12.67
CA ILE A 180 -18.01 4.94 13.48
C ILE A 180 -16.78 4.15 13.95
N ASN A 181 -16.90 2.86 14.23
CA ASN A 181 -15.78 2.04 14.68
C ASN A 181 -14.77 1.83 13.55
N VAL A 182 -15.22 1.57 12.32
CA VAL A 182 -14.33 1.47 11.15
C VAL A 182 -13.61 2.80 10.88
N PHE A 183 -14.33 3.92 11.03
CA PHE A 183 -13.74 5.24 10.91
C PHE A 183 -12.68 5.52 11.98
N ILE A 184 -12.96 5.18 13.25
CA ILE A 184 -11.99 5.33 14.35
C ILE A 184 -10.76 4.43 14.11
N VAL A 185 -10.96 3.18 13.69
CA VAL A 185 -9.85 2.29 13.33
C VAL A 185 -8.98 2.90 12.24
N LYS A 186 -9.58 3.50 11.20
CA LYS A 186 -8.83 4.21 10.15
C LYS A 186 -8.01 5.38 10.71
N LEU A 187 -8.54 6.14 11.68
CA LEU A 187 -7.79 7.19 12.36
C LEU A 187 -6.63 6.63 13.19
N ASN A 188 -6.86 5.53 13.93
CA ASN A 188 -5.82 4.86 14.71
C ASN A 188 -4.70 4.31 13.81
N THR A 189 -5.05 3.69 12.68
CA THR A 189 -4.10 3.26 11.65
C THR A 189 -3.30 4.44 11.13
N GLN A 190 -3.94 5.57 10.83
CA GLN A 190 -3.26 6.78 10.38
C GLN A 190 -2.30 7.34 11.44
N PHE A 191 -2.71 7.35 12.71
CA PHE A 191 -1.87 7.79 13.82
C PHE A 191 -0.62 6.92 13.95
N ASN A 192 -0.76 5.60 13.92
CA ASN A 192 0.38 4.68 13.99
C ASN A 192 1.31 4.82 12.77
N MET A 193 0.76 5.00 11.58
CA MET A 193 1.53 5.31 10.38
C MET A 193 2.35 6.61 10.55
N ILE A 194 1.75 7.66 11.12
CA ILE A 194 2.43 8.94 11.39
C ILE A 194 3.57 8.77 12.40
N ASN A 195 3.33 8.05 13.49
CA ASN A 195 4.35 7.81 14.52
C ASN A 195 5.56 7.04 13.95
N ALA A 196 5.30 6.03 13.12
CA ALA A 196 6.35 5.24 12.48
C ALA A 196 7.22 6.11 11.57
N ILE A 197 6.62 6.97 10.74
CA ILE A 197 7.40 7.85 9.84
C ILE A 197 8.11 8.99 10.57
N GLN A 198 7.55 9.48 11.69
CA GLN A 198 8.23 10.43 12.57
C GLN A 198 9.47 9.79 13.21
N THR A 199 9.42 8.49 13.51
CA THR A 199 10.57 7.76 14.06
C THR A 199 11.65 7.56 13.01
N ILE A 200 11.27 7.24 11.77
CA ILE A 200 12.20 7.08 10.63
C ILE A 200 12.92 8.39 10.28
N ALA A 201 12.18 9.48 10.16
CA ALA A 201 12.69 10.75 9.66
C ALA A 201 12.21 11.91 10.55
N PRO A 202 12.67 12.03 11.80
CA PRO A 202 12.14 13.02 12.75
C PRO A 202 12.40 14.47 12.29
N VAL A 203 13.58 14.73 11.71
CA VAL A 203 13.98 16.06 11.23
C VAL A 203 13.25 16.42 9.93
N ASP A 204 13.07 15.43 9.05
CA ASP A 204 12.51 15.62 7.72
C ASP A 204 11.02 15.28 7.61
N PHE A 205 10.36 14.94 8.74
CA PHE A 205 8.95 14.55 8.77
C PHE A 205 8.06 15.58 8.10
N ASN A 206 8.28 16.87 8.36
CA ASN A 206 7.52 17.95 7.72
C ASN A 206 7.75 18.00 6.21
N VAL A 207 8.98 17.77 5.74
CA VAL A 207 9.32 17.70 4.31
C VAL A 207 8.68 16.47 3.67
N PHE A 208 8.69 15.33 4.36
CA PHE A 208 8.05 14.09 3.94
C PHE A 208 6.55 14.28 3.77
N VAL A 209 5.87 14.84 4.78
CA VAL A 209 4.43 15.16 4.75
C VAL A 209 4.11 16.10 3.58
N LEU A 210 4.90 17.15 3.38
CA LEU A 210 4.70 18.10 2.27
C LEU A 210 4.89 17.41 0.90
N LYS A 211 5.95 16.63 0.71
CA LYS A 211 6.23 15.96 -0.59
C LYS A 211 5.23 14.86 -0.93
N THR A 212 4.68 14.18 0.07
CA THR A 212 3.74 13.07 -0.12
C THR A 212 2.29 13.53 -0.23
N ASN A 213 1.93 14.67 0.38
CA ASN A 213 0.57 15.23 0.33
C ASN A 213 0.46 16.40 -0.67
N LYS A 214 0.11 16.09 -1.93
CA LYS A 214 -0.09 17.11 -2.99
C LYS A 214 -1.08 18.22 -2.62
N TRP A 215 -2.09 17.92 -1.78
CA TRP A 215 -3.09 18.90 -1.34
C TRP A 215 -2.52 19.97 -0.41
N ILE A 216 -1.57 19.62 0.46
CA ILE A 216 -0.94 20.60 1.37
C ILE A 216 -0.07 21.57 0.57
N ASN A 217 0.63 21.08 -0.46
CA ASN A 217 1.42 21.93 -1.36
C ASN A 217 0.59 22.90 -2.21
N THR A 218 -0.70 22.62 -2.41
CA THR A 218 -1.63 23.52 -3.13
C THR A 218 -2.35 24.51 -2.23
N ILE A 219 -2.18 24.44 -0.90
CA ILE A 219 -2.60 25.50 0.02
C ILE A 219 -1.72 26.72 -0.27
N LYS A 220 -2.20 27.60 -1.15
CA LYS A 220 -1.53 28.87 -1.46
C LYS A 220 -1.44 29.71 -0.19
N TYR A 221 -0.25 29.78 0.41
CA TYR A 221 0.08 30.70 1.52
C TYR A 221 -0.32 32.17 1.26
N LYS A 222 -0.58 32.54 0.00
CA LYS A 222 -1.14 33.86 -0.38
C LYS A 222 -2.52 34.17 0.21
N LYS A 223 -3.29 33.21 0.72
CA LYS A 223 -4.58 33.48 1.39
C LYS A 223 -4.45 33.78 2.89
N LEU A 224 -3.45 33.23 3.57
CA LEU A 224 -3.26 33.44 5.02
C LEU A 224 -2.76 34.87 5.34
N ASN A 225 -2.02 35.51 4.44
CA ASN A 225 -1.55 36.90 4.62
C ASN A 225 -2.61 37.98 4.27
N LYS A 226 -3.82 37.58 3.86
CA LYS A 226 -4.92 38.53 3.58
C LYS A 226 -5.93 38.65 4.72
N GLU A 227 -5.94 37.73 5.68
CA GLU A 227 -6.83 37.79 6.85
C GLU A 227 -6.15 38.43 8.08
N ASN A 228 -4.83 38.69 8.00
CA ASN A 228 -4.06 39.41 9.01
C ASN A 228 -3.70 40.86 8.56
N LYS A 229 -4.54 41.49 7.74
CA LYS A 229 -4.44 42.92 7.41
C LYS A 229 -5.76 43.62 7.58
#